data_AF-A0A074TKY4-F1
#
_entry.id   AF-A0A074TKY4-F1
#
_cell.length_a   1.000
_cell.length_b   1.000
_cell.length_c   1.000
_cell.angle_alpha   90.00
_cell.angle_beta   90.00
_cell.angle_gamma   90.00
#
_symmetry.space_group_name_H-M   'P 1'
#
loop_
_entity.id
_entity.type
_entity.pdbx_description
1 polymer ?
#
loop_
_entity_poly.entity_id
_entity_poly.type
_entity_poly.pdbx_seq_one_letter_code
_entity_poly.pdbx_strand_id
1 'polypeptide(L)'
;MVLTAGYEVSYGLETCSLRTHRPTFSIEFSAGCSLNAIQGSLFGYLAFLSFVLGGRMAPEEVRIDRMSFEEKIRAVEAGTYIDDHAIIWNWPAEGHEAKDLAFYGAPFMAMNDGELTSFVAGLITWFERIDEWRAASVRMTESLRLRREISGERLLAAWRWFEEVPPTKAKRVIDNDVVEYLTEAALKGAREKCLGAHIEDRIKGSLTRIGEESMRDRFERLIHSVEERFERNDCLDGMVNHLQNARCFRGRIAHGHFSSRNAAELRQFNKATLAMEALCFLLTARDLPLSEEAKKRIWAHPILEEYQLAYD
;
A
#
# COMPACT_ATOMS: atom_id res chain seq x y z
N MET A 1 21.69 4.26 -9.10
CA MET A 1 21.45 3.67 -7.77
C MET A 1 21.62 2.17 -7.92
N VAL A 2 22.38 1.54 -7.02
CA VAL A 2 22.60 0.09 -6.98
C VAL A 2 22.02 -0.41 -5.66
N LEU A 3 21.21 -1.48 -5.70
CA LEU A 3 20.72 -2.15 -4.50
C LEU A 3 21.42 -3.51 -4.39
N THR A 4 21.97 -3.79 -3.21
CA THR A 4 22.59 -5.08 -2.87
C THR A 4 21.87 -5.67 -1.68
N ALA A 5 21.59 -6.97 -1.72
CA ALA A 5 21.06 -7.73 -0.61
C ALA A 5 22.12 -8.74 -0.13
N GLY A 6 22.22 -8.91 1.17
CA GLY A 6 23.12 -9.85 1.83
C GLY A 6 22.52 -10.35 3.13
N TYR A 7 23.31 -11.09 3.89
CA TYR A 7 22.92 -11.53 5.22
C TYR A 7 24.16 -11.62 6.11
N GLU A 8 24.00 -11.26 7.36
CA GLU A 8 24.98 -11.52 8.42
C GLU A 8 24.63 -12.85 9.09
N VAL A 9 25.63 -13.72 9.24
CA VAL A 9 25.53 -14.96 10.01
C VAL A 9 26.44 -14.87 11.21
N SER A 10 25.89 -15.05 12.41
CA SER A 10 26.70 -15.28 13.60
C SER A 10 26.64 -16.76 14.02
N TYR A 11 27.80 -17.34 14.29
CA TYR A 11 27.92 -18.72 14.79
C TYR A 11 28.25 -18.71 16.28
N GLY A 12 27.52 -19.51 17.06
CA GLY A 12 27.89 -19.78 18.44
C GLY A 12 29.04 -20.78 18.48
N LEU A 13 30.22 -20.35 18.97
CA LEU A 13 31.41 -21.20 19.11
C LEU A 13 31.16 -22.45 19.99
N GLU A 14 30.20 -22.40 20.90
CA GLU A 14 29.91 -23.49 21.85
C GLU A 14 28.91 -24.53 21.34
N THR A 15 28.08 -24.20 20.34
CA THR A 15 26.96 -25.07 19.93
C THR A 15 27.06 -25.55 18.48
N CYS A 16 28.02 -25.06 17.69
CA CYS A 16 28.05 -25.25 16.24
C CYS A 16 26.69 -25.01 15.57
N SER A 17 25.85 -24.17 16.19
CA SER A 17 24.53 -23.82 15.70
C SER A 17 24.52 -22.36 15.29
N LEU A 18 23.81 -22.10 14.20
CA LEU A 18 23.63 -20.78 13.64
C LEU A 18 22.80 -19.96 14.63
N ARG A 19 23.38 -18.87 15.17
CA ARG A 19 22.77 -18.08 16.27
C ARG A 19 21.82 -17.02 15.75
N THR A 20 22.15 -16.33 14.65
CA THR A 20 21.29 -15.32 14.03
C THR A 20 21.52 -15.22 12.52
N HIS A 21 20.43 -15.04 11.77
CA HIS A 21 20.41 -14.54 10.39
C HIS A 21 19.87 -13.11 10.41
N ARG A 22 20.66 -12.13 9.99
CA ARG A 22 20.18 -10.74 9.80
C ARG A 22 20.28 -10.37 8.32
N PRO A 23 19.17 -10.26 7.58
CA PRO A 23 19.23 -9.79 6.20
C PRO A 23 19.71 -8.34 6.19
N THR A 24 20.66 -8.04 5.32
CA THR A 24 21.20 -6.70 5.13
C THR A 24 20.87 -6.22 3.72
N PHE A 25 20.47 -4.96 3.60
CA PHE A 25 20.20 -4.32 2.32
C PHE A 25 20.98 -3.03 2.26
N SER A 26 21.65 -2.81 1.15
CA SER A 26 22.53 -1.67 0.97
C SER A 26 22.19 -0.96 -0.34
N ILE A 27 22.05 0.36 -0.27
CA ILE A 27 21.72 1.21 -1.42
C ILE A 27 22.92 2.13 -1.69
N GLU A 28 23.52 1.98 -2.86
CA GLU A 28 24.62 2.83 -3.32
C GLU A 28 24.11 3.85 -4.34
N PHE A 29 24.53 5.10 -4.14
CA PHE A 29 24.20 6.22 -5.00
C PHE A 29 25.38 6.51 -5.92
N SER A 30 25.10 6.79 -7.18
CA SER A 30 26.14 7.07 -8.20
C SER A 30 26.88 8.39 -7.97
N ALA A 31 26.36 9.25 -7.09
CA ALA A 31 26.97 10.49 -6.67
C ALA A 31 26.51 10.81 -5.24
N GLY A 32 27.25 11.70 -4.56
CA GLY A 32 26.84 12.23 -3.26
C GLY A 32 25.44 12.85 -3.34
N CYS A 33 24.57 12.51 -2.39
CA CYS A 33 23.19 12.96 -2.35
C CYS A 33 22.79 13.49 -0.97
N SER A 34 21.68 14.19 -0.91
CA SER A 34 21.15 14.74 0.35
C SER A 34 20.56 13.63 1.24
N LEU A 35 20.51 13.85 2.55
CA LEU A 35 19.83 12.95 3.49
C LEU A 35 18.36 12.72 3.12
N ASN A 36 17.67 13.72 2.58
CA ASN A 36 16.29 13.59 2.12
C ASN A 36 16.16 12.59 0.96
N ALA A 37 17.14 12.55 0.05
CA ALA A 37 17.15 11.59 -1.05
C ALA A 37 17.37 10.16 -0.53
N ILE A 38 18.31 9.99 0.41
CA ILE A 38 18.57 8.70 1.08
C ILE A 38 17.30 8.20 1.80
N GLN A 39 16.66 9.07 2.58
CA GLN A 39 15.43 8.77 3.30
C GLN A 39 14.29 8.38 2.35
N GLY A 40 14.15 9.09 1.22
CA GLY A 40 13.18 8.76 0.18
C GLY A 40 13.39 7.36 -0.40
N SER A 41 14.63 7.03 -0.76
CA SER A 41 14.97 5.70 -1.30
C SER A 41 14.77 4.58 -0.27
N LEU A 42 15.18 4.79 0.99
CA LEU A 42 14.99 3.84 2.07
C LEU A 42 13.50 3.55 2.31
N PHE A 43 12.66 4.59 2.41
CA PHE A 43 11.22 4.39 2.59
C PHE A 43 10.56 3.76 1.38
N GLY A 44 10.97 4.13 0.17
CA GLY A 44 10.49 3.49 -1.05
C GLY A 44 10.77 1.99 -1.04
N TYR A 45 11.97 1.61 -0.63
CA TYR A 45 12.37 0.20 -0.50
C TYR A 45 11.61 -0.54 0.60
N LEU A 46 11.51 0.04 1.80
CA LEU A 46 10.76 -0.54 2.91
C LEU A 46 9.27 -0.69 2.59
N ALA A 47 8.69 0.27 1.88
CA ALA A 47 7.30 0.19 1.42
C ALA A 47 7.12 -0.94 0.40
N PHE A 48 8.06 -1.12 -0.54
CA PHE A 48 8.05 -2.26 -1.45
C PHE A 48 8.10 -3.59 -0.69
N LEU A 49 9.04 -3.76 0.25
CA LEU A 49 9.10 -4.98 1.06
C LEU A 49 7.83 -5.19 1.89
N SER A 50 7.26 -4.11 2.42
CA SER A 50 6.01 -4.17 3.19
C SER A 50 4.83 -4.63 2.33
N PHE A 51 4.76 -4.15 1.09
CA PHE A 51 3.80 -4.61 0.09
C PHE A 51 3.99 -6.09 -0.21
N VAL A 52 5.23 -6.54 -0.46
CA VAL A 52 5.53 -7.93 -0.82
C VAL A 52 5.15 -8.91 0.29
N LEU A 53 5.35 -8.52 1.54
CA LEU A 53 5.14 -9.41 2.70
C LEU A 53 3.76 -9.22 3.36
N GLY A 54 3.02 -8.19 2.96
CA GLY A 54 1.74 -7.83 3.58
C GLY A 54 1.85 -7.37 5.04
N GLY A 55 3.03 -6.96 5.48
CA GLY A 55 3.29 -6.51 6.85
C GLY A 55 4.16 -5.26 6.83
N ARG A 56 4.13 -4.45 7.90
CA ARG A 56 4.97 -3.25 7.94
C ARG A 56 6.42 -3.65 8.19
N MET A 57 7.30 -3.36 7.25
CA MET A 57 8.74 -3.55 7.43
C MET A 57 9.35 -2.31 8.08
N ALA A 58 10.20 -2.54 9.08
CA ALA A 58 11.01 -1.52 9.72
C ALA A 58 12.46 -2.05 9.84
N PRO A 59 13.47 -1.22 9.55
CA PRO A 59 14.86 -1.61 9.72
C PRO A 59 15.20 -1.64 11.22
N GLU A 60 15.91 -2.68 11.65
CA GLU A 60 16.51 -2.75 12.99
C GLU A 60 17.64 -1.72 13.13
N GLU A 61 18.43 -1.56 12.06
CA GLU A 61 19.58 -0.67 12.01
C GLU A 61 19.69 -0.02 10.63
N VAL A 62 20.09 1.26 10.60
CA VAL A 62 20.40 1.99 9.37
C VAL A 62 21.77 2.65 9.52
N ARG A 63 22.65 2.40 8.56
CA ARG A 63 23.99 2.98 8.50
C ARG A 63 24.18 3.73 7.20
N ILE A 64 24.85 4.88 7.26
CA ILE A 64 25.23 5.66 6.08
C ILE A 64 26.74 5.72 5.99
N ASP A 65 27.26 5.26 4.86
CA ASP A 65 28.66 5.36 4.51
C ASP A 65 28.86 6.49 3.49
N ARG A 66 30.05 7.11 3.50
CA ARG A 66 30.47 8.09 2.48
C ARG A 66 31.29 7.44 1.37
N MET A 67 31.71 6.19 1.56
CA MET A 67 32.47 5.39 0.61
C MET A 67 31.50 4.55 -0.24
N SER A 68 31.85 4.35 -1.51
CA SER A 68 31.29 3.27 -2.34
C SER A 68 31.62 1.89 -1.75
N PHE A 69 30.93 0.84 -2.21
CA PHE A 69 31.26 -0.52 -1.74
C PHE A 69 32.71 -0.90 -2.05
N GLU A 70 33.19 -0.56 -3.24
CA GLU A 70 34.58 -0.87 -3.62
C GLU A 70 35.60 -0.11 -2.77
N GLU A 71 35.34 1.17 -2.49
CA GLU A 71 36.21 1.97 -1.61
C GLU A 71 36.21 1.42 -0.19
N LYS A 72 35.04 1.00 0.31
CA LYS A 72 34.90 0.40 1.64
C LYS A 72 35.72 -0.89 1.75
N ILE A 73 35.61 -1.80 0.79
CA ILE A 73 36.39 -3.03 0.77
C ILE A 73 37.90 -2.72 0.81
N ARG A 74 38.37 -1.81 -0.06
CA ARG A 74 39.79 -1.41 -0.10
C ARG A 74 40.25 -0.76 1.22
N ALA A 75 39.42 0.08 1.84
CA ALA A 75 39.74 0.75 3.10
C ALA A 75 39.81 -0.24 4.27
N VAL A 76 38.94 -1.26 4.28
CA VAL A 76 38.99 -2.35 5.27
C VAL A 76 40.26 -3.18 5.09
N GLU A 77 40.58 -3.58 3.86
CA GLU A 77 41.81 -4.33 3.55
C GLU A 77 43.08 -3.55 3.91
N ALA A 78 43.06 -2.22 3.73
CA ALA A 78 44.17 -1.34 4.09
C ALA A 78 44.23 -0.98 5.59
N GLY A 79 43.23 -1.35 6.39
CA GLY A 79 43.13 -0.94 7.80
C GLY A 79 42.89 0.56 8.00
N THR A 80 42.40 1.27 6.98
CA THR A 80 42.14 2.71 6.98
C THR A 80 40.65 3.06 7.00
N TYR A 81 39.78 2.06 7.16
CA TYR A 81 38.34 2.26 7.20
C TYR A 81 37.96 3.14 8.40
N ILE A 82 37.17 4.18 8.12
CA ILE A 82 36.57 5.06 9.13
C ILE A 82 35.11 4.62 9.25
N ASP A 83 34.67 4.35 10.47
CA ASP A 83 33.33 3.81 10.75
C ASP A 83 32.21 4.63 10.10
N ASP A 84 31.14 3.91 9.77
CA ASP A 84 29.94 4.48 9.17
C ASP A 84 29.11 5.28 10.19
N HIS A 85 28.21 6.11 9.67
CA HIS A 85 27.29 6.87 10.51
C HIS A 85 26.07 6.01 10.83
N ALA A 86 25.97 5.54 12.08
CA ALA A 86 24.75 4.91 12.58
C ALA A 86 23.63 5.95 12.75
N ILE A 87 22.46 5.68 12.15
CA ILE A 87 21.27 6.50 12.34
C ILE A 87 20.47 5.93 13.50
N ILE A 88 20.29 6.72 14.56
CA ILE A 88 19.35 6.39 15.63
C ILE A 88 17.95 6.78 15.16
N TRP A 89 17.18 5.78 14.75
CA TRP A 89 15.78 5.97 14.38
C TRP A 89 14.87 5.33 15.43
N ASN A 90 14.06 6.15 16.10
CA ASN A 90 13.05 5.66 17.04
C ASN A 90 11.83 5.16 16.26
N TRP A 91 11.82 3.88 15.90
CA TRP A 91 10.63 3.23 15.37
C TRP A 91 9.66 2.92 16.52
N PRO A 92 8.35 3.11 16.36
CA PRO A 92 7.37 2.60 17.32
C PRO A 92 7.58 1.09 17.47
N ALA A 93 7.73 0.63 18.72
CA ALA A 93 8.32 -0.66 19.12
C ALA A 93 7.52 -1.94 18.76
N GLU A 94 6.61 -1.88 17.80
CA GLU A 94 5.83 -3.04 17.37
C GLU A 94 6.60 -3.80 16.28
N GLY A 95 7.64 -4.52 16.69
CA GLY A 95 8.29 -5.50 15.83
C GLY A 95 7.33 -6.66 15.57
N HIS A 96 7.18 -7.06 14.31
CA HIS A 96 6.45 -8.29 13.97
C HIS A 96 7.29 -9.51 14.37
N GLU A 97 6.66 -10.56 14.89
CA GLU A 97 7.35 -11.85 15.01
C GLU A 97 7.56 -12.42 13.60
N ALA A 98 8.74 -12.99 13.32
CA ALA A 98 9.06 -13.59 12.03
C ALA A 98 8.07 -14.70 11.60
N LYS A 99 7.35 -15.29 12.57
CA LYS A 99 6.30 -16.30 12.33
C LYS A 99 5.07 -15.75 11.61
N ASP A 100 4.91 -14.43 11.58
CA ASP A 100 3.75 -13.77 11.00
C ASP A 100 3.94 -13.37 9.53
N LEU A 101 5.15 -13.58 8.99
CA LEU A 101 5.47 -13.31 7.58
C LEU A 101 5.26 -14.59 6.78
N ALA A 102 4.07 -14.75 6.18
CA ALA A 102 3.83 -15.86 5.28
C ALA A 102 4.35 -15.51 3.87
N PHE A 103 5.48 -16.12 3.49
CA PHE A 103 6.16 -15.86 2.22
C PHE A 103 5.46 -16.49 1.00
N TYR A 104 4.54 -17.44 1.21
CA TYR A 104 3.98 -18.26 0.13
C TYR A 104 3.10 -17.51 -0.88
N GLY A 105 2.48 -16.40 -0.46
CA GLY A 105 1.64 -15.57 -1.31
C GLY A 105 2.32 -14.29 -1.81
N ALA A 106 3.60 -14.09 -1.53
CA ALA A 106 4.31 -12.88 -1.88
C ALA A 106 4.33 -12.67 -3.41
N PRO A 107 4.01 -11.47 -3.95
CA PRO A 107 4.02 -11.23 -5.39
C PRO A 107 5.42 -11.39 -6.00
N PHE A 108 6.49 -11.32 -5.20
CA PHE A 108 7.87 -11.57 -5.63
C PHE A 108 8.63 -12.40 -4.59
N MET A 109 9.18 -13.56 -4.97
CA MET A 109 9.83 -14.50 -4.05
C MET A 109 11.34 -14.70 -4.28
N ALA A 110 11.87 -14.31 -5.44
CA ALA A 110 13.30 -14.41 -5.80
C ALA A 110 13.96 -15.77 -5.48
N MET A 111 13.22 -16.90 -5.57
CA MET A 111 13.73 -18.23 -5.22
C MET A 111 14.51 -18.90 -6.37
N ASN A 112 14.38 -18.37 -7.58
CA ASN A 112 15.10 -18.80 -8.78
C ASN A 112 15.34 -17.60 -9.70
N ASP A 113 16.13 -17.78 -10.76
CA ASP A 113 16.53 -16.69 -11.66
C ASP A 113 15.34 -15.98 -12.33
N GLY A 114 14.28 -16.71 -12.67
CA GLY A 114 13.07 -16.12 -13.26
C GLY A 114 12.29 -15.26 -12.26
N GLU A 115 12.16 -15.73 -11.02
CA GLU A 115 11.55 -14.96 -9.94
C GLU A 115 12.41 -13.78 -9.48
N LEU A 116 13.74 -13.93 -9.49
CA LEU A 116 14.67 -12.85 -9.22
C LEU A 116 14.57 -11.77 -10.29
N THR A 117 14.49 -12.17 -11.57
CA THR A 117 14.26 -11.24 -12.68
C THR A 117 12.94 -10.48 -12.50
N SER A 118 11.87 -11.18 -12.12
CA SER A 118 10.56 -10.58 -11.85
C SER A 118 10.61 -9.64 -10.63
N PHE A 119 11.32 -10.02 -9.57
CA PHE A 119 11.54 -9.18 -8.39
C PHE A 119 12.27 -7.89 -8.76
N VAL A 120 13.35 -7.98 -9.52
CA VAL A 120 14.13 -6.83 -9.98
C VAL A 120 13.28 -5.92 -10.87
N ALA A 121 12.54 -6.48 -11.82
CA ALA A 121 11.63 -5.71 -12.67
C ALA A 121 10.54 -5.01 -11.83
N GLY A 122 9.95 -5.72 -10.86
CA GLY A 122 8.96 -5.17 -9.94
C GLY A 122 9.50 -4.00 -9.11
N LEU A 123 10.71 -4.16 -8.59
CA LEU A 123 11.39 -3.13 -7.83
C LEU A 123 11.72 -1.89 -8.68
N ILE A 124 12.20 -2.09 -9.91
CA ILE A 124 12.46 -1.00 -10.86
C ILE A 124 11.16 -0.23 -11.14
N THR A 125 10.09 -0.93 -11.52
CA THR A 125 8.78 -0.31 -11.78
C THR A 125 8.23 0.41 -10.54
N TRP A 126 8.45 -0.12 -9.34
CA TRP A 126 8.07 0.53 -8.09
C TRP A 126 8.79 1.87 -7.90
N PHE A 127 10.11 1.90 -8.13
CA PHE A 127 10.91 3.12 -8.00
C PHE A 127 10.66 4.14 -9.11
N GLU A 128 10.39 3.70 -10.34
CA GLU A 128 10.00 4.58 -11.45
C GLU A 128 8.69 5.34 -11.15
N ARG A 129 7.83 4.77 -10.30
CA ARG A 129 6.52 5.33 -9.95
C ARG A 129 6.47 5.92 -8.56
N ILE A 130 7.57 5.91 -7.82
CA ILE A 130 7.56 6.25 -6.39
C ILE A 130 7.05 7.67 -6.14
N ASP A 131 7.27 8.62 -7.05
CA ASP A 131 6.81 10.00 -6.87
C ASP A 131 5.30 10.14 -7.04
N GLU A 132 4.70 9.40 -7.95
CA GLU A 132 3.24 9.34 -8.11
C GLU A 132 2.59 8.53 -6.97
N TRP A 133 3.24 7.46 -6.53
CA TRP A 133 2.70 6.52 -5.54
C TRP A 133 3.10 6.83 -4.10
N ARG A 134 3.94 7.85 -3.86
CA ARG A 134 4.52 8.12 -2.54
C ARG A 134 3.47 8.19 -1.44
N ALA A 135 2.41 8.94 -1.69
CA ALA A 135 1.31 9.10 -0.74
C ALA A 135 0.60 7.76 -0.49
N ALA A 136 0.30 7.00 -1.55
CA ALA A 136 -0.30 5.67 -1.45
C ALA A 136 0.59 4.69 -0.66
N SER A 137 1.90 4.68 -0.91
CA SER A 137 2.86 3.83 -0.20
C SER A 137 2.93 4.17 1.30
N VAL A 138 2.91 5.46 1.65
CA VAL A 138 2.85 5.87 3.06
C VAL A 138 1.56 5.38 3.70
N ARG A 139 0.40 5.61 3.08
CA ARG A 139 -0.90 5.16 3.60
C ARG A 139 -1.02 3.63 3.69
N MET A 140 -0.43 2.92 2.73
CA MET A 140 -0.31 1.46 2.79
C MET A 140 0.45 1.04 4.05
N THR A 141 1.65 1.60 4.30
CA THR A 141 2.43 1.23 5.49
C THR A 141 1.72 1.57 6.81
N GLU A 142 0.95 2.66 6.84
CA GLU A 142 0.08 3.01 7.98
C GLU A 142 -1.03 1.96 8.18
N SER A 143 -1.69 1.52 7.11
CA SER A 143 -2.72 0.48 7.15
C SER A 143 -2.14 -0.86 7.61
N LEU A 144 -1.00 -1.27 7.05
CA LEU A 144 -0.33 -2.53 7.40
C LEU A 144 0.14 -2.57 8.86
N ARG A 145 0.47 -1.41 9.44
CA ARG A 145 0.78 -1.31 10.88
C ARG A 145 -0.39 -1.77 11.75
N LEU A 146 -1.62 -1.43 11.35
CA LEU A 146 -2.84 -1.70 12.12
C LEU A 146 -3.47 -3.06 11.77
N ARG A 147 -2.83 -3.87 10.93
CA ARG A 147 -3.43 -5.07 10.32
C ARG A 147 -3.88 -6.15 11.32
N ARG A 148 -3.41 -6.11 12.58
CA ARG A 148 -3.85 -7.05 13.64
C ARG A 148 -4.96 -6.49 14.53
N GLU A 149 -5.32 -5.24 14.34
CA GLU A 149 -6.36 -4.59 15.12
C GLU A 149 -7.69 -4.63 14.38
N ILE A 150 -8.79 -4.81 15.09
CA ILE A 150 -10.13 -4.56 14.56
C ILE A 150 -10.56 -3.20 15.12
N SER A 151 -10.26 -2.13 14.38
CA SER A 151 -10.48 -0.77 14.86
C SER A 151 -11.00 0.15 13.74
N GLY A 152 -11.69 1.21 14.15
CA GLY A 152 -12.11 2.27 13.22
C GLY A 152 -10.92 2.95 12.53
N GLU A 153 -9.80 3.08 13.22
CA GLU A 153 -8.58 3.67 12.64
C GLU A 153 -8.00 2.78 11.54
N ARG A 154 -8.04 1.45 11.68
CA ARG A 154 -7.63 0.54 10.60
C ARG A 154 -8.47 0.75 9.34
N LEU A 155 -9.80 0.81 9.49
CA LEU A 155 -10.68 1.08 8.34
C LEU A 155 -10.40 2.46 7.73
N LEU A 156 -10.17 3.49 8.55
CA LEU A 156 -9.83 4.83 8.04
C LEU A 156 -8.47 4.83 7.32
N ALA A 157 -7.47 4.10 7.83
CA ALA A 157 -6.18 3.95 7.18
C ALA A 157 -6.31 3.25 5.82
N ALA A 158 -7.07 2.16 5.74
CA ALA A 158 -7.36 1.48 4.48
C ALA A 158 -8.10 2.40 3.47
N TRP A 159 -9.02 3.23 3.95
CA TRP A 159 -9.69 4.24 3.10
C TRP A 159 -8.75 5.33 2.60
N ARG A 160 -7.85 5.84 3.46
CA ARG A 160 -6.82 6.81 3.03
C ARG A 160 -5.90 6.18 1.99
N TRP A 161 -5.54 4.90 2.15
CA TRP A 161 -4.77 4.18 1.14
C TRP A 161 -5.55 4.10 -0.18
N PHE A 162 -6.81 3.68 -0.16
CA PHE A 162 -7.67 3.66 -1.34
C PHE A 162 -7.72 5.01 -2.06
N GLU A 163 -7.89 6.12 -1.33
CA GLU A 163 -8.00 7.46 -1.90
C GLU A 163 -6.72 7.96 -2.59
N GLU A 164 -5.55 7.46 -2.16
CA GLU A 164 -4.25 7.86 -2.72
C GLU A 164 -3.78 6.95 -3.86
N VAL A 165 -4.36 5.75 -4.04
CA VAL A 165 -4.00 4.84 -5.13
C VAL A 165 -4.46 5.45 -6.47
N PRO A 166 -3.57 5.78 -7.42
CA PRO A 166 -3.91 6.55 -8.62
C PRO A 166 -5.15 6.10 -9.42
N PRO A 167 -5.39 4.80 -9.68
CA PRO A 167 -6.55 4.35 -10.46
C PRO A 167 -7.91 4.52 -9.76
N THR A 168 -7.98 4.84 -8.46
CA THR A 168 -9.23 4.91 -7.69
C THR A 168 -9.99 6.22 -7.85
N LYS A 169 -9.42 7.19 -8.56
CA LYS A 169 -10.10 8.46 -8.86
C LYS A 169 -11.41 8.21 -9.61
N ALA A 170 -12.39 9.06 -9.30
CA ALA A 170 -13.69 9.06 -9.95
C ALA A 170 -13.52 9.28 -11.46
N LYS A 171 -14.19 8.46 -12.28
CA LYS A 171 -14.35 8.77 -13.70
C LYS A 171 -15.60 9.61 -13.92
N ARG A 172 -15.50 10.54 -14.86
CA ARG A 172 -16.65 11.31 -15.36
C ARG A 172 -17.49 10.41 -16.26
N VAL A 173 -18.80 10.39 -16.03
CA VAL A 173 -19.79 9.58 -16.78
C VAL A 173 -20.80 10.44 -17.53
N ILE A 174 -20.90 11.73 -17.18
CA ILE A 174 -21.71 12.71 -17.91
C ILE A 174 -20.77 13.75 -18.53
N ASP A 175 -21.00 14.08 -19.80
CA ASP A 175 -20.25 15.11 -20.53
C ASP A 175 -20.33 16.48 -19.84
N ASN A 176 -19.24 17.24 -19.93
CA ASN A 176 -19.13 18.55 -19.28
C ASN A 176 -20.21 19.51 -19.74
N ASP A 177 -20.48 19.52 -21.05
CA ASP A 177 -21.47 20.41 -21.64
C ASP A 177 -22.87 20.16 -21.05
N VAL A 178 -23.20 18.91 -20.74
CA VAL A 178 -24.46 18.54 -20.09
C VAL A 178 -24.46 18.97 -18.61
N VAL A 179 -23.35 18.75 -17.89
CA VAL A 179 -23.21 19.19 -16.50
C VAL A 179 -23.30 20.71 -16.38
N GLU A 180 -22.67 21.44 -17.31
CA GLU A 180 -22.70 22.90 -17.38
C GLU A 180 -24.10 23.40 -17.70
N TYR A 181 -24.78 22.83 -18.69
CA TYR A 181 -26.17 23.14 -19.00
C TYR A 181 -27.10 22.95 -17.79
N LEU A 182 -27.00 21.82 -17.09
CA LEU A 182 -27.79 21.56 -15.87
C LEU A 182 -27.43 22.53 -14.75
N THR A 183 -26.15 22.89 -14.63
CA THR A 183 -25.66 23.84 -13.63
C THR A 183 -26.23 25.23 -13.88
N GLU A 184 -26.17 25.74 -15.11
CA GLU A 184 -26.73 27.05 -15.45
C GLU A 184 -28.24 27.10 -15.20
N ALA A 185 -28.97 26.05 -15.58
CA ALA A 185 -30.41 25.96 -15.34
C ALA A 185 -30.74 26.00 -13.83
N ALA A 186 -30.01 25.24 -13.01
CA ALA A 186 -30.19 25.21 -11.56
C ALA A 186 -29.80 26.54 -10.88
N LEU A 187 -28.70 27.15 -11.32
CA LEU A 187 -28.24 28.46 -10.83
C LEU A 187 -29.24 29.57 -11.16
N LYS A 188 -29.82 29.56 -12.36
CA LYS A 188 -30.89 30.50 -12.73
C LYS A 188 -32.07 30.38 -11.77
N GLY A 189 -32.55 29.16 -11.50
CA GLY A 189 -33.63 28.94 -10.53
C GLY A 189 -33.28 29.40 -9.10
N ALA A 190 -32.03 29.20 -8.66
CA ALA A 190 -31.57 29.66 -7.35
C ALA A 190 -31.54 31.19 -7.23
N ARG A 191 -31.11 31.88 -8.31
CA ARG A 191 -31.09 33.36 -8.38
C ARG A 191 -32.49 33.95 -8.38
N GLU A 192 -33.41 33.38 -9.15
CA GLU A 192 -34.82 33.80 -9.19
C GLU A 192 -35.48 33.69 -7.80
N LYS A 193 -35.03 32.74 -6.98
CA LYS A 193 -35.49 32.55 -5.59
C LYS A 193 -34.63 33.27 -4.54
N CYS A 194 -33.63 34.04 -4.94
CA CYS A 194 -32.75 34.81 -4.06
C CYS A 194 -32.05 33.95 -2.97
N LEU A 195 -31.64 32.71 -3.30
CA LEU A 195 -31.08 31.75 -2.33
C LEU A 195 -29.63 32.05 -1.88
N GLY A 196 -28.97 33.03 -2.51
CA GLY A 196 -27.62 33.51 -2.16
C GLY A 196 -26.47 32.65 -2.71
N ALA A 197 -25.27 33.22 -2.73
CA ALA A 197 -24.08 32.64 -3.38
C ALA A 197 -23.65 31.28 -2.80
N HIS A 198 -23.82 31.07 -1.49
CA HIS A 198 -23.47 29.80 -0.86
C HIS A 198 -24.28 28.60 -1.40
N ILE A 199 -25.53 28.82 -1.82
CA ILE A 199 -26.35 27.78 -2.45
C ILE A 199 -25.88 27.53 -3.88
N GLU A 200 -25.49 28.57 -4.62
CA GLU A 200 -24.92 28.42 -5.96
C GLU A 200 -23.68 27.53 -5.96
N ASP A 201 -22.77 27.73 -5.00
CA ASP A 201 -21.55 26.91 -4.86
C ASP A 201 -21.88 25.45 -4.50
N ARG A 202 -22.88 25.24 -3.64
CA ARG A 202 -23.37 23.90 -3.31
C ARG A 202 -24.01 23.20 -4.51
N ILE A 203 -24.74 23.93 -5.36
CA ILE A 203 -25.33 23.41 -6.59
C ILE A 203 -24.23 22.97 -7.55
N LYS A 204 -23.26 23.85 -7.84
CA LYS A 204 -22.12 23.54 -8.71
C LYS A 204 -21.40 22.29 -8.22
N GLY A 205 -20.98 22.27 -6.95
CA GLY A 205 -20.25 21.14 -6.38
C GLY A 205 -21.05 19.83 -6.40
N SER A 206 -22.37 19.89 -6.19
CA SER A 206 -23.22 18.69 -6.23
C SER A 206 -23.40 18.16 -7.66
N LEU A 207 -23.64 19.05 -8.63
CA LEU A 207 -23.80 18.65 -10.03
C LEU A 207 -22.51 18.14 -10.65
N THR A 208 -21.36 18.72 -10.31
CA THR A 208 -20.05 18.17 -10.70
C THR A 208 -19.89 16.73 -10.21
N ARG A 209 -20.27 16.43 -8.96
CA ARG A 209 -20.22 15.07 -8.40
C ARG A 209 -21.25 14.12 -9.02
N ILE A 210 -22.42 14.62 -9.39
CA ILE A 210 -23.44 13.82 -10.10
C ILE A 210 -22.94 13.43 -11.50
N GLY A 211 -22.08 14.25 -12.11
CA GLY A 211 -21.42 13.93 -13.37
C GLY A 211 -20.35 12.84 -13.27
N GLU A 212 -19.98 12.40 -12.07
CA GLU A 212 -19.03 11.32 -11.82
C GLU A 212 -19.76 9.98 -11.60
N GLU A 213 -19.05 8.88 -11.83
CA GLU A 213 -19.55 7.53 -11.52
C GLU A 213 -19.94 7.40 -10.04
N SER A 214 -20.96 6.58 -9.75
CA SER A 214 -21.31 6.30 -8.36
C SER A 214 -20.17 5.52 -7.68
N MET A 215 -20.11 5.53 -6.35
CA MET A 215 -19.10 4.74 -5.63
C MET A 215 -19.24 3.24 -5.90
N ARG A 216 -20.46 2.76 -6.17
CA ARG A 216 -20.70 1.36 -6.53
C ARG A 216 -20.06 1.05 -7.88
N ASP A 217 -20.37 1.86 -8.90
CA ASP A 217 -19.84 1.70 -10.25
C ASP A 217 -18.31 1.82 -10.25
N ARG A 218 -17.76 2.70 -9.42
CA ARG A 218 -16.33 2.81 -9.19
C ARG A 218 -15.73 1.50 -8.67
N PHE A 219 -16.33 0.91 -7.63
CA PHE A 219 -15.85 -0.37 -7.10
C PHE A 219 -15.98 -1.49 -8.14
N GLU A 220 -17.10 -1.57 -8.85
CA GLU A 220 -17.31 -2.56 -9.92
C GLU A 220 -16.26 -2.40 -11.02
N ARG A 221 -15.99 -1.18 -11.49
CA ARG A 221 -14.92 -0.88 -12.46
C ARG A 221 -13.54 -1.28 -11.97
N LEU A 222 -13.21 -0.98 -10.71
CA LEU A 222 -11.90 -1.28 -10.14
C LEU A 222 -11.70 -2.79 -9.96
N ILE A 223 -12.71 -3.50 -9.46
CA ILE A 223 -12.72 -4.96 -9.33
C ILE A 223 -12.58 -5.59 -10.72
N HIS A 224 -13.35 -5.12 -11.71
CA HIS A 224 -13.24 -5.62 -13.07
C HIS A 224 -11.82 -5.46 -13.64
N SER A 225 -11.16 -4.32 -13.39
CA SER A 225 -9.77 -4.13 -13.83
C SER A 225 -8.77 -5.06 -13.14
N VAL A 226 -9.09 -5.54 -11.93
CA VAL A 226 -8.31 -6.54 -11.21
C VAL A 226 -8.57 -7.92 -11.81
N GLU A 227 -9.84 -8.29 -12.03
CA GLU A 227 -10.24 -9.54 -12.67
C GLU A 227 -9.60 -9.71 -14.06
N GLU A 228 -9.61 -8.67 -14.88
CA GLU A 228 -8.94 -8.65 -16.20
C GLU A 228 -7.44 -8.91 -16.09
N ARG A 229 -6.78 -8.41 -15.04
CA ARG A 229 -5.33 -8.55 -14.86
C ARG A 229 -4.91 -9.92 -14.32
N PHE A 230 -5.71 -10.47 -13.40
CA PHE A 230 -5.38 -11.69 -12.67
C PHE A 230 -6.13 -12.92 -13.17
N GLU A 231 -7.00 -12.76 -14.17
CA GLU A 231 -7.76 -13.83 -14.85
C GLU A 231 -8.55 -14.72 -13.88
N ARG A 232 -9.11 -14.11 -12.82
CA ARG A 232 -9.80 -14.83 -11.74
C ARG A 232 -10.94 -14.02 -11.14
N ASN A 233 -12.16 -14.54 -11.30
CA ASN A 233 -13.40 -13.84 -10.94
C ASN A 233 -14.03 -14.35 -9.63
N ASP A 234 -13.82 -15.62 -9.27
CA ASP A 234 -14.47 -16.29 -8.13
C ASP A 234 -14.07 -15.71 -6.76
N CYS A 235 -12.85 -15.18 -6.66
CA CYS A 235 -12.29 -14.71 -5.39
C CYS A 235 -12.80 -13.34 -4.93
N LEU A 236 -13.48 -12.61 -5.81
CA LEU A 236 -13.96 -11.24 -5.55
C LEU A 236 -15.49 -11.17 -5.46
N ASP A 237 -16.17 -12.32 -5.50
CA ASP A 237 -17.61 -12.42 -5.32
C ASP A 237 -18.06 -11.71 -4.04
N GLY A 238 -19.07 -10.84 -4.18
CA GLY A 238 -19.60 -10.05 -3.06
C GLY A 238 -18.71 -8.91 -2.57
N MET A 239 -17.49 -8.73 -3.09
CA MET A 239 -16.57 -7.67 -2.64
C MET A 239 -17.19 -6.27 -2.78
N VAL A 240 -17.95 -6.00 -3.84
CA VAL A 240 -18.68 -4.73 -4.02
C VAL A 240 -19.58 -4.45 -2.81
N ASN A 241 -20.32 -5.44 -2.32
CA ASN A 241 -21.20 -5.27 -1.17
C ASN A 241 -20.39 -5.03 0.12
N HIS A 242 -19.27 -5.74 0.30
CA HIS A 242 -18.36 -5.52 1.43
C HIS A 242 -17.76 -4.11 1.42
N LEU A 243 -17.38 -3.60 0.26
CA LEU A 243 -16.85 -2.24 0.09
C LEU A 243 -17.94 -1.17 0.29
N GLN A 244 -19.18 -1.44 -0.11
CA GLN A 244 -20.32 -0.58 0.23
C GLN A 244 -20.53 -0.52 1.76
N ASN A 245 -20.41 -1.64 2.46
CA ASN A 245 -20.44 -1.66 3.92
C ASN A 245 -19.26 -0.87 4.51
N ALA A 246 -18.06 -0.99 3.94
CA ALA A 246 -16.88 -0.22 4.35
C ALA A 246 -17.13 1.30 4.27
N ARG A 247 -17.86 1.75 3.25
CA ARG A 247 -18.27 3.16 3.10
C ARG A 247 -19.25 3.57 4.20
N CYS A 248 -20.26 2.74 4.46
CA CYS A 248 -21.24 3.00 5.53
C CYS A 248 -20.56 3.10 6.91
N PHE A 249 -19.64 2.17 7.21
CA PHE A 249 -18.88 2.19 8.46
C PHE A 249 -17.94 3.38 8.56
N ARG A 250 -17.26 3.77 7.47
CA ARG A 250 -16.46 5.00 7.43
C ARG A 250 -17.28 6.22 7.82
N GLY A 251 -18.47 6.37 7.25
CA GLY A 251 -19.37 7.48 7.58
C GLY A 251 -19.71 7.53 9.08
N ARG A 252 -19.94 6.38 9.71
CA ARG A 252 -20.20 6.29 11.14
C ARG A 252 -18.98 6.64 11.99
N ILE A 253 -17.80 6.15 11.62
CA ILE A 253 -16.55 6.40 12.35
C ILE A 253 -16.10 7.86 12.21
N ALA A 254 -16.37 8.51 11.07
CA ALA A 254 -16.08 9.93 10.90
C ALA A 254 -16.86 10.82 11.89
N HIS A 255 -17.95 10.32 12.48
CA HIS A 255 -18.79 11.02 13.44
C HIS A 255 -18.66 10.49 14.88
N GLY A 256 -17.77 9.54 15.17
CA GLY A 256 -17.57 8.98 16.51
C GLY A 256 -16.74 7.68 16.55
N HIS A 257 -16.62 7.04 17.72
CA HIS A 257 -15.92 5.76 17.82
C HIS A 257 -16.75 4.60 17.28
N PHE A 258 -16.10 3.60 16.67
CA PHE A 258 -16.76 2.36 16.30
C PHE A 258 -17.12 1.57 17.57
N SER A 259 -18.42 1.41 17.83
CA SER A 259 -18.95 0.48 18.82
C SER A 259 -19.92 -0.48 18.12
N SER A 260 -19.51 -1.73 17.93
CA SER A 260 -20.40 -2.76 17.38
C SER A 260 -21.56 -3.02 18.34
N ARG A 261 -22.79 -3.09 17.82
CA ARG A 261 -24.00 -3.41 18.57
C ARG A 261 -24.09 -4.91 18.88
N ASN A 262 -23.52 -5.75 18.02
CA ASN A 262 -23.51 -7.20 18.16
C ASN A 262 -22.34 -7.84 17.38
N ALA A 263 -22.16 -9.15 17.57
CA ALA A 263 -21.09 -9.92 16.92
C ALA A 263 -21.21 -9.99 15.39
N ALA A 264 -22.43 -9.94 14.83
CA ALA A 264 -22.63 -9.97 13.39
C ALA A 264 -22.15 -8.67 12.73
N GLU A 265 -22.46 -7.52 13.33
CA GLU A 265 -21.96 -6.22 12.88
C GLU A 265 -20.44 -6.13 12.99
N LEU A 266 -19.84 -6.72 14.04
CA LEU A 266 -18.39 -6.79 14.17
C LEU A 266 -17.75 -7.63 13.04
N ARG A 267 -18.35 -8.78 12.68
CA ARG A 267 -17.90 -9.59 11.53
C ARG A 267 -18.01 -8.82 10.22
N GLN A 268 -19.17 -8.20 9.97
CA GLN A 268 -19.40 -7.37 8.79
C GLN A 268 -18.40 -6.21 8.70
N PHE A 269 -18.10 -5.56 9.83
CA PHE A 269 -17.10 -4.49 9.92
C PHE A 269 -15.70 -4.99 9.58
N ASN A 270 -15.29 -6.13 10.14
CA ASN A 270 -14.00 -6.75 9.86
C ASN A 270 -13.89 -7.15 8.38
N LYS A 271 -14.90 -7.85 7.84
CA LYS A 271 -14.97 -8.25 6.42
C LYS A 271 -14.89 -7.05 5.48
N ALA A 272 -15.60 -5.96 5.81
CA ALA A 272 -15.56 -4.72 5.04
C ALA A 272 -14.19 -4.02 5.08
N THR A 273 -13.50 -4.07 6.22
CA THR A 273 -12.14 -3.54 6.38
C THR A 273 -11.15 -4.34 5.54
N LEU A 274 -11.20 -5.67 5.67
CA LEU A 274 -10.36 -6.59 4.90
C LEU A 274 -10.61 -6.47 3.39
N ALA A 275 -11.87 -6.28 2.96
CA ALA A 275 -12.19 -6.06 1.55
C ALA A 275 -11.50 -4.79 0.99
N MET A 276 -11.45 -3.72 1.79
CA MET A 276 -10.79 -2.47 1.39
C MET A 276 -9.27 -2.66 1.25
N GLU A 277 -8.64 -3.32 2.23
CA GLU A 277 -7.20 -3.62 2.19
C GLU A 277 -6.86 -4.55 1.01
N ALA A 278 -7.67 -5.57 0.78
CA ALA A 278 -7.54 -6.51 -0.34
C ALA A 278 -7.62 -5.80 -1.70
N LEU A 279 -8.62 -4.93 -1.89
CA LEU A 279 -8.73 -4.16 -3.13
C LEU A 279 -7.52 -3.23 -3.32
N CYS A 280 -7.07 -2.52 -2.29
CA CYS A 280 -5.91 -1.63 -2.40
C CYS A 280 -4.64 -2.39 -2.74
N PHE A 281 -4.43 -3.54 -2.10
CA PHE A 281 -3.31 -4.44 -2.39
C PHE A 281 -3.35 -4.92 -3.84
N LEU A 282 -4.50 -5.41 -4.31
CA LEU A 282 -4.67 -5.89 -5.69
C LEU A 282 -4.47 -4.77 -6.72
N LEU A 283 -4.99 -3.58 -6.47
CA LEU A 283 -4.78 -2.42 -7.35
C LEU A 283 -3.32 -1.99 -7.41
N THR A 284 -2.60 -2.08 -6.27
CA THR A 284 -1.16 -1.81 -6.22
C THR A 284 -0.38 -2.87 -7.00
N ALA A 285 -0.75 -4.15 -6.83
CA ALA A 285 -0.12 -5.27 -7.52
C ALA A 285 -0.39 -5.30 -9.04
N ARG A 286 -1.59 -4.87 -9.43
CA ARG A 286 -2.08 -4.90 -10.82
C ARG A 286 -1.10 -4.26 -11.79
N ASP A 287 -0.52 -3.14 -11.39
CA ASP A 287 0.32 -2.33 -12.28
C ASP A 287 1.79 -2.78 -12.27
N LEU A 288 2.16 -3.82 -11.52
CA LEU A 288 3.52 -4.35 -11.44
C LEU A 288 3.76 -5.49 -12.47
N PRO A 289 5.02 -5.69 -12.90
CA PRO A 289 5.41 -6.76 -13.82
C PRO A 289 5.46 -8.12 -13.12
N LEU A 290 4.29 -8.67 -12.80
CA LEU A 290 4.13 -9.98 -12.18
C LEU A 290 4.26 -11.12 -13.22
N SER A 291 4.98 -12.19 -12.86
CA SER A 291 4.97 -13.44 -13.63
C SER A 291 3.61 -14.15 -13.54
N GLU A 292 3.35 -15.13 -14.39
CA GLU A 292 2.10 -15.90 -14.35
C GLU A 292 1.95 -16.69 -13.04
N GLU A 293 3.05 -17.22 -12.50
CA GLU A 293 3.08 -17.86 -11.18
C GLU A 293 2.79 -16.84 -10.08
N ALA A 294 3.33 -15.63 -10.21
CA ALA A 294 3.07 -14.53 -9.27
C ALA A 294 1.58 -14.15 -9.23
N LYS A 295 0.95 -14.01 -10.40
CA LYS A 295 -0.49 -13.73 -10.52
C LYS A 295 -1.36 -14.83 -9.89
N LYS A 296 -0.92 -16.09 -9.93
CA LYS A 296 -1.64 -17.21 -9.30
C LYS A 296 -1.45 -17.25 -7.78
N ARG A 297 -0.21 -17.11 -7.30
CA ARG A 297 0.09 -17.20 -5.86
C ARG A 297 -0.38 -15.99 -5.07
N ILE A 298 -0.57 -14.82 -5.71
CA ILE A 298 -0.99 -13.60 -5.01
C ILE A 298 -2.27 -13.81 -4.20
N TRP A 299 -3.15 -14.73 -4.61
CA TRP A 299 -4.37 -15.09 -3.91
C TRP A 299 -4.14 -15.77 -2.55
N ALA A 300 -2.97 -16.35 -2.34
CA ALA A 300 -2.50 -16.86 -1.05
C ALA A 300 -1.77 -15.79 -0.22
N HIS A 301 -1.74 -14.54 -0.70
CA HIS A 301 -1.14 -13.45 0.07
C HIS A 301 -1.97 -13.21 1.34
N PRO A 302 -1.33 -12.99 2.50
CA PRO A 302 -2.04 -12.89 3.77
C PRO A 302 -3.21 -11.89 3.77
N ILE A 303 -3.07 -10.76 3.08
CA ILE A 303 -4.14 -9.75 2.99
C ILE A 303 -5.39 -10.32 2.30
N LEU A 304 -5.19 -11.13 1.25
CA LEU A 304 -6.29 -11.74 0.49
C LEU A 304 -6.86 -12.96 1.21
N GLU A 305 -5.99 -13.78 1.78
CA GLU A 305 -6.39 -14.96 2.55
C GLU A 305 -7.25 -14.56 3.75
N GLU A 306 -6.86 -13.52 4.51
CA GLU A 306 -7.67 -13.00 5.61
C GLU A 306 -9.05 -12.52 5.13
N TYR A 307 -9.11 -11.81 4.00
CA TYR A 307 -10.38 -11.40 3.41
C TYR A 307 -11.24 -12.61 3.02
N GLN A 308 -10.65 -13.63 2.37
CA GLN A 308 -11.37 -14.81 1.90
C GLN A 308 -11.90 -15.66 3.06
N LEU A 309 -11.10 -15.86 4.10
CA LEU A 309 -11.44 -16.68 5.27
C LEU A 309 -12.35 -15.96 6.28
N ALA A 310 -12.43 -14.63 6.21
CA ALA A 310 -13.33 -13.89 7.09
C ALA A 310 -14.80 -14.28 6.84
N TYR A 311 -15.49 -14.70 7.90
CA TYR A 311 -16.91 -15.04 7.86
C TYR A 311 -17.80 -13.80 7.68
N ASP A 312 -18.98 -14.00 7.10
CA ASP A 312 -20.06 -13.02 7.05
C ASP A 312 -20.77 -12.84 8.42
#